data_AF-A0A6P0RGW7-F1
#
_entry.id   AF-A0A6P0RGW7-F1
#
_cell.length_a   1.000
_cell.length_b   1.000
_cell.length_c   1.000
_cell.angle_alpha   90.00
_cell.angle_beta   90.00
_cell.angle_gamma   90.00
#
_symmetry.space_group_name_H-M   'P 1'
#
loop_
_entity.id
_entity.type
_entity.pdbx_description
1 polymer ?
#
loop_
_entity_poly.entity_id
_entity_poly.type
_entity_poly.pdbx_seq_one_letter_code
_entity_poly.pdbx_strand_id
1 'polypeptide(L)'
;MIIVDTGFWVALANKNDNYHETVKKTFAKYNEPLITTWCVVTETCYFLQSRRRVEAAITFINVMSEGLFEVFEIKNNDVLRIRQLMTKYRDLPMDLADASLVVLA
;
A
#
# COMPACT_ATOMS: atom_id res chain seq x y z
N MET A 1 -3.11 11.87 -9.29
CA MET A 1 -3.19 10.95 -8.14
C MET A 1 -2.43 9.67 -8.48
N ILE A 2 -1.63 9.14 -7.55
CA ILE A 2 -0.81 7.94 -7.72
C ILE A 2 -1.28 6.86 -6.75
N ILE A 3 -1.54 5.65 -7.26
CA ILE A 3 -1.86 4.48 -6.43
C ILE A 3 -0.56 3.93 -5.86
N VAL A 4 -0.51 3.75 -4.54
CA VAL A 4 0.69 3.34 -3.82
C VAL A 4 0.49 1.97 -3.20
N ASP A 5 1.41 1.07 -3.52
CA ASP A 5 1.47 -0.31 -3.03
C ASP A 5 2.33 -0.45 -1.76
N THR A 6 2.17 -1.57 -1.04
CA THR A 6 2.93 -1.98 0.14
C THR A 6 4.44 -1.89 -0.08
N GLY A 7 4.93 -2.34 -1.24
CA GLY A 7 6.37 -2.34 -1.54
C GLY A 7 6.99 -0.94 -1.45
N PHE A 8 6.27 0.08 -1.93
CA PHE A 8 6.71 1.47 -1.85
C PHE A 8 6.80 1.96 -0.39
N TRP A 9 5.76 1.73 0.40
CA TRP A 9 5.72 2.16 1.80
C TRP A 9 6.81 1.50 2.63
N VAL A 10 6.99 0.19 2.46
CA VAL A 10 8.03 -0.57 3.15
C VAL A 10 9.42 -0.08 2.76
N ALA A 11 9.70 0.13 1.47
CA ALA A 11 10.99 0.64 1.02
C ALA A 11 11.24 2.08 1.49
N LEU A 12 10.22 2.94 1.53
CA LEU A 12 10.33 4.31 2.05
C LEU A 12 10.67 4.32 3.55
N ALA A 13 10.03 3.46 4.34
CA ALA A 13 10.25 3.38 5.79
C ALA A 13 11.52 2.59 6.18
N ASN A 14 12.04 1.75 5.27
CA ASN A 14 13.20 0.90 5.51
C ASN A 14 14.47 1.45 4.86
N LYS A 15 15.28 2.20 5.61
CA LYS A 15 16.59 2.70 5.14
C LYS A 15 17.59 1.65 4.64
N ASN A 16 17.37 0.37 4.96
CA ASN A 16 18.21 -0.75 4.53
C ASN A 16 17.59 -1.50 3.35
N ASP A 17 16.43 -1.05 2.83
CA ASP A 17 15.82 -1.63 1.64
C ASP A 17 16.65 -1.27 0.40
N ASN A 18 16.81 -2.23 -0.51
CA ASN A 18 17.55 -2.02 -1.75
C ASN A 18 16.93 -0.92 -2.62
N TYR A 19 15.64 -0.64 -2.45
CA TYR A 19 14.92 0.38 -3.20
C TYR A 19 14.73 1.70 -2.44
N HIS A 20 15.24 1.83 -1.21
CA HIS A 20 15.01 3.01 -0.35
C HIS A 20 15.35 4.33 -1.06
N GLU A 21 16.54 4.43 -1.65
CA GLU A 21 17.00 5.65 -2.32
C GLU A 21 16.19 5.96 -3.59
N THR A 22 15.78 4.92 -4.33
CA THR A 22 14.95 5.07 -5.53
C THR A 22 13.57 5.59 -5.18
N VAL A 23 12.93 5.00 -4.17
CA VAL A 23 11.61 5.41 -3.68
C VAL A 23 11.65 6.82 -3.08
N LYS A 24 12.67 7.14 -2.28
CA LYS A 24 12.83 8.49 -1.71
C LYS A 24 12.97 9.58 -2.79
N LYS A 25 13.78 9.33 -3.83
CA LYS A 25 13.93 10.25 -4.97
C LYS A 25 12.62 10.39 -5.76
N THR A 26 11.91 9.28 -5.93
CA THR A 26 10.61 9.24 -6.63
C THR A 26 9.57 10.05 -5.87
N PHE A 27 9.46 9.84 -4.55
CA PHE A 27 8.57 10.58 -3.66
C PHE A 27 8.87 12.09 -3.68
N ALA A 28 10.14 12.48 -3.66
CA ALA A 28 10.52 13.89 -3.74
C ALA A 28 10.26 14.54 -5.13
N LYS A 29 10.14 13.73 -6.18
CA LYS A 29 9.96 14.20 -7.56
C LYS A 29 8.49 14.47 -7.89
N TYR A 30 7.57 13.65 -7.39
CA TYR A 30 6.15 13.74 -7.75
C TYR A 30 5.37 14.48 -6.65
N ASN A 31 4.66 15.54 -7.04
CA ASN A 31 3.76 16.29 -6.16
C ASN A 31 2.29 15.94 -6.41
N GLU A 32 2.03 14.67 -6.71
CA GLU A 32 0.68 14.15 -6.97
C GLU A 32 0.08 13.60 -5.68
N PRO A 33 -1.24 13.78 -5.45
CA PRO A 33 -1.91 13.12 -4.34
C PRO A 33 -1.69 11.61 -4.38
N LEU A 34 -1.44 11.01 -3.21
CA LEU A 34 -1.24 9.57 -3.07
C LEU A 34 -2.54 8.93 -2.57
N ILE A 35 -2.85 7.75 -3.07
CA ILE A 35 -3.99 6.96 -2.62
C ILE A 35 -3.63 5.48 -2.50
N THR A 36 -4.22 4.79 -1.54
CA THR A 36 -4.05 3.34 -1.36
C THR A 36 -5.33 2.72 -0.80
N THR A 37 -5.31 1.46 -0.37
CA THR A 37 -6.46 0.78 0.24
C THR A 37 -6.14 0.33 1.67
N TRP A 38 -7.18 0.04 2.46
CA TRP A 38 -7.00 -0.56 3.79
C TRP A 38 -6.31 -1.93 3.76
N CYS A 39 -6.41 -2.66 2.64
CA CYS A 39 -5.71 -3.93 2.47
C CYS A 39 -4.19 -3.72 2.40
N VAL A 40 -3.74 -2.74 1.61
CA VAL A 40 -2.32 -2.33 1.55
C VAL A 40 -1.84 -1.74 2.88
N VAL A 41 -2.66 -0.92 3.55
CA VAL A 41 -2.33 -0.38 4.88
C VAL A 41 -2.10 -1.51 5.88
N THR A 42 -2.96 -2.53 5.86
CA THR A 42 -2.86 -3.70 6.75
C THR A 42 -1.57 -4.48 6.46
N GLU A 43 -1.28 -4.75 5.20
CA GLU A 43 -0.09 -5.49 4.79
C GLU A 43 1.20 -4.70 5.09
N THR A 44 1.20 -3.40 4.84
CA THR A 44 2.31 -2.50 5.19
C THR A 44 2.60 -2.54 6.68
N CYS A 45 1.56 -2.41 7.53
CA CYS A 45 1.70 -2.54 8.98
C CYS A 45 2.30 -3.89 9.38
N TYR A 46 1.84 -4.99 8.77
CA TYR A 46 2.38 -6.33 9.03
C TYR A 46 3.88 -6.42 8.70
N PHE A 47 4.32 -5.91 7.55
CA PHE A 47 5.74 -5.93 7.19
C PHE A 47 6.60 -5.02 8.05
N LEU A 48 6.11 -3.83 8.41
CA LEU A 48 6.84 -2.91 9.28
C LEU A 48 7.02 -3.48 10.69
N GLN A 49 5.96 -4.09 11.25
CA GLN A 49 6.02 -4.73 12.56
C GLN A 49 6.99 -5.92 12.57
N SER A 50 6.87 -6.82 11.58
CA SER A 50 7.70 -8.03 11.52
C SER A 50 9.19 -7.77 11.28
N ARG A 51 9.54 -6.71 10.56
CA ARG A 51 10.94 -6.43 10.16
C ARG A 51 11.65 -5.37 11.00
N ARG A 52 10.92 -4.45 11.65
CA ARG A 52 11.53 -3.26 12.29
C ARG A 52 11.08 -2.94 13.70
N ARG A 53 9.92 -3.42 14.15
CA ARG A 53 9.19 -3.17 15.43
C ARG A 53 7.93 -2.32 15.24
N VAL A 54 7.07 -2.34 16.26
CA VAL A 54 5.73 -1.73 16.27
C VAL A 54 5.75 -0.21 16.01
N GLU A 55 6.82 0.48 16.40
CA GLU A 55 6.97 1.93 16.24
C GLU A 55 6.97 2.36 14.78
N ALA A 56 7.48 1.53 13.86
CA ALA A 56 7.45 1.82 12.43
C ALA A 56 6.02 1.82 11.86
N ALA A 57 5.18 0.86 12.30
CA ALA A 57 3.77 0.83 11.91
C ALA A 57 2.98 1.98 12.53
N ILE A 58 3.25 2.33 13.80
CA ILE A 58 2.64 3.51 14.44
C ILE A 58 2.98 4.78 13.67
N THR A 59 4.26 4.95 13.27
CA THR A 59 4.70 6.09 12.46
C THR A 59 3.95 6.15 11.13
N PHE A 60 3.76 5.02 10.46
CA PHE A 60 3.00 4.95 9.21
C PHE A 60 1.53 5.38 9.39
N ILE A 61 0.88 4.94 10.47
CA ILE A 61 -0.50 5.34 10.80
C ILE A 61 -0.59 6.83 11.16
N ASN A 62 0.39 7.39 11.85
CA ASN A 62 0.42 8.83 12.15
C ASN A 62 0.48 9.66 10.86
N VAL A 63 1.34 9.26 9.93
CA VAL A 63 1.48 9.93 8.62
C VAL A 63 0.18 9.85 7.80
N MET A 64 -0.57 8.75 7.90
CA MET A 64 -1.92 8.65 7.32
C MET A 64 -2.87 9.66 7.96
N SER A 65 -2.85 9.81 9.29
CA SER A 65 -3.71 10.77 10.00
C SER A 65 -3.39 12.24 9.69
N GLU A 66 -2.15 12.51 9.28
CA GLU A 66 -1.69 13.83 8.82
C GLU A 66 -2.10 14.14 7.36
N GLY A 67 -2.74 13.18 6.66
CA GLY A 67 -3.24 13.37 5.31
C GLY A 67 -2.18 13.24 4.22
N LEU A 68 -1.05 12.55 4.47
CA LEU A 68 -0.02 12.34 3.45
C LEU A 68 -0.50 11.48 2.27
N PHE A 69 -1.50 10.64 2.50
CA PHE A 69 -2.17 9.84 1.48
C PHE A 69 -3.63 9.58 1.84
N GLU A 70 -4.44 9.35 0.83
CA GLU A 70 -5.84 8.97 0.97
C GLU A 70 -5.99 7.45 1.03
N VAL A 71 -7.04 6.98 1.72
CA VAL A 71 -7.39 5.56 1.75
C VAL A 71 -8.74 5.40 1.07
N PHE A 72 -8.73 4.67 -0.04
CA PHE A 72 -9.92 4.30 -0.78
C PHE A 72 -10.84 3.40 0.04
N GLU A 73 -12.11 3.78 0.12
CA GLU A 73 -13.15 3.00 0.77
C GLU A 73 -13.61 1.87 -0.15
N ILE A 74 -13.29 0.63 0.22
CA ILE A 74 -13.81 -0.57 -0.43
C ILE A 74 -15.25 -0.81 0.06
N LYS A 75 -16.20 -0.85 -0.87
CA LYS A 75 -17.62 -1.07 -0.59
C LYS A 75 -18.00 -2.53 -0.82
N ASN A 76 -19.16 -2.94 -0.32
CA ASN A 76 -19.66 -4.31 -0.50
C ASN A 76 -19.78 -4.74 -1.97
N ASN A 77 -20.09 -3.82 -2.88
CA ASN A 77 -20.18 -4.11 -4.31
C ASN A 77 -18.81 -4.42 -4.93
N ASP A 78 -17.72 -3.88 -4.37
CA ASP A 78 -16.36 -4.11 -4.85
C ASP A 78 -15.88 -5.52 -4.53
N VAL A 79 -16.41 -6.15 -3.48
CA VAL A 79 -16.07 -7.52 -3.08
C VAL A 79 -16.34 -8.52 -4.22
N LEU A 80 -17.40 -8.31 -5.01
CA LEU A 80 -17.68 -9.13 -6.18
C LEU A 80 -16.57 -9.00 -7.23
N ARG A 81 -16.08 -7.78 -7.45
CA ARG A 81 -14.99 -7.49 -8.39
C ARG A 81 -13.66 -8.06 -7.90
N ILE A 82 -13.34 -7.89 -6.62
CA ILE A 82 -12.16 -8.48 -5.96
C ILE A 82 -12.14 -10.00 -6.18
N ARG A 83 -13.25 -10.68 -5.89
CA ARG A 83 -13.37 -12.14 -6.09
C ARG A 83 -13.13 -12.53 -7.56
N GLN A 84 -13.68 -11.77 -8.51
CA GLN A 84 -13.47 -12.02 -9.94
C GLN A 84 -12.00 -11.86 -10.32
N LEU A 85 -11.32 -10.83 -9.82
CA LEU A 85 -9.91 -10.57 -10.08
C LEU A 85 -9.02 -11.69 -9.53
N MET A 86 -9.20 -12.06 -8.26
CA MET A 86 -8.44 -13.15 -7.64
C MET A 86 -8.69 -14.49 -8.35
N THR A 87 -9.94 -14.74 -8.79
CA THR A 87 -10.25 -15.92 -9.61
C THR A 87 -9.55 -15.88 -10.97
N LYS A 88 -9.55 -14.72 -11.64
CA LYS A 88 -8.95 -14.52 -12.96
C LYS A 88 -7.43 -14.73 -12.92
N TYR A 89 -6.78 -14.24 -11.88
CA TYR A 89 -5.32 -14.28 -11.73
C TYR A 89 -4.84 -15.40 -10.79
N ARG A 90 -5.63 -16.47 -10.61
CA ARG A 90 -5.29 -17.59 -9.72
C ARG A 90 -3.95 -18.27 -9.99
N ASP A 91 -3.47 -18.24 -11.24
CA ASP A 91 -2.23 -18.91 -11.66
C ASP A 91 -0.98 -18.04 -11.42
N LEU A 92 -1.16 -16.74 -11.13
CA LEU A 92 -0.15 -15.84 -10.58
C LEU A 92 -0.77 -15.19 -9.34
N PRO A 93 -0.69 -15.86 -8.17
CA PRO A 93 -1.65 -15.69 -7.08
C PRO A 93 -1.76 -14.22 -6.64
N MET A 94 -2.79 -13.56 -7.16
CA MET A 94 -3.18 -12.21 -6.77
C MET A 94 -3.79 -12.27 -5.38
N ASP A 95 -3.20 -11.51 -4.46
CA ASP A 95 -3.74 -11.38 -3.11
C ASP A 95 -4.83 -10.29 -3.03
N LEU A 96 -5.33 -10.08 -1.81
CA LEU A 96 -6.37 -9.09 -1.56
C LEU A 96 -5.85 -7.65 -1.71
N ALA A 97 -4.58 -7.38 -1.36
CA ALA A 97 -4.00 -6.05 -1.48
C ALA A 97 -3.90 -5.65 -2.96
N ASP A 98 -3.32 -6.52 -3.80
CA ASP A 98 -3.25 -6.35 -5.24
C ASP A 98 -4.64 -6.18 -5.87
N ALA A 99 -5.58 -7.06 -5.55
CA ALA A 99 -6.93 -7.00 -6.08
C ALA A 99 -7.64 -5.68 -5.69
N SER A 100 -7.40 -5.19 -4.47
CA SER A 100 -7.97 -3.94 -4.00
C SER A 100 -7.41 -2.71 -4.73
N LEU A 101 -6.11 -2.72 -5.09
CA LEU A 101 -5.52 -1.65 -5.89
C LEU A 101 -6.06 -1.66 -7.32
N VAL A 102 -6.30 -2.84 -7.90
CA VAL A 102 -6.91 -2.96 -9.24
C VAL A 102 -8.39 -2.54 -9.25
N VAL A 103 -9.10 -2.63 -8.12
CA VAL A 103 -10.47 -2.05 -8.01
C VAL A 103 -10.42 -0.52 -7.97
N LEU A 104 -9.41 0.04 -7.30
CA LEU A 104 -9.21 1.48 -7.19
C LEU A 104 -8.76 2.13 -8.52
N ALA A 105 -8.01 1.41 -9.35
CA ALA A 105 -7.45 1.89 -10.63
C ALA A 105 -8.50 2.08 -11.74
#